data_AF-N6VS58-F1
#
_entry.id   AF-N6VS58-F1
#
_cell.length_a   1.000
_cell.length_b   1.000
_cell.length_c   1.000
_cell.angle_alpha   90.00
_cell.angle_beta   90.00
_cell.angle_gamma   90.00
#
_symmetry.space_group_name_H-M   'P 1'
#
loop_
_entity.id
_entity.type
_entity.pdbx_description
1 polymer ?
#
loop_
_entity_poly.entity_id
_entity_poly.type
_entity_poly.pdbx_seq_one_letter_code
_entity_poly.pdbx_strand_id
1 'polypeptide(L)'
;MKKVLLIFLILTSVFAMEPIIVANKSTVDYNNSLILMDNYYSSKKIIIENDTVKMISRNILYLPFKNSLDIRLKNDILRVKIERNNDDIIFKDIYYIIKLDKEIEINGEKYNVKNFGNFILLLGDGENVTTKGSFEFNNYRINIKLVSMDHKSLIVDIYKDGVAVEKNVKLNMGEMYYSKGIAVKYKNYSKNLFEFTVYKAIKIEKGKDYPLDKRFTVEDINNYIKLKFKNSFKNRLNLSNCYIYPINKTLFKAIVEYIDSYKKENISFENGFYIMGNKVYYKGKEVRSGEKFYFGSVDIINNDIFNMDRDVILVGGERVNSYVRELVRRGLLKDRITETNPGRFKGYIIKIRNKNHFIYVLAGSDRWGTKAAIEAFLNRYHGEDKLLVNWKKE
;
A
#
# COMPACT_ATOMS: atom_id res chain seq x y z
N MET A 1 -14.03 32.18 -43.21
CA MET A 1 -13.60 31.80 -41.84
C MET A 1 -14.52 30.71 -41.31
N LYS A 2 -14.03 29.46 -41.24
CA LYS A 2 -14.80 28.34 -40.68
C LYS A 2 -14.75 28.42 -39.15
N LYS A 3 -15.88 28.73 -38.52
CA LYS A 3 -16.06 28.63 -37.06
C LYS A 3 -16.04 27.15 -36.70
N VAL A 4 -14.94 26.69 -36.10
CA VAL A 4 -14.87 25.37 -35.47
C VAL A 4 -15.67 25.47 -34.17
N LEU A 5 -16.86 24.88 -34.19
CA LEU A 5 -17.68 24.65 -33.02
C LEU A 5 -17.00 23.56 -32.19
N LEU A 6 -16.24 23.96 -31.17
CA LEU A 6 -15.70 23.06 -30.17
C LEU A 6 -16.87 22.59 -29.28
N ILE A 7 -17.51 21.50 -29.68
CA ILE A 7 -18.50 20.81 -28.84
C ILE A 7 -17.74 20.24 -27.64
N PHE A 8 -17.82 20.92 -26.51
CA PHE A 8 -17.54 20.31 -25.20
C PHE A 8 -18.58 19.19 -25.02
N LEU A 9 -18.19 17.97 -25.34
CA LEU A 9 -18.85 16.77 -24.86
C LEU A 9 -18.68 16.77 -23.33
N ILE A 10 -19.66 17.31 -22.63
CA ILE A 10 -19.83 17.11 -21.19
C ILE A 10 -20.15 15.63 -21.00
N LEU A 11 -19.10 14.81 -20.95
CA LEU A 11 -19.15 13.52 -20.31
C LEU A 11 -19.45 13.80 -18.84
N THR A 12 -20.66 13.46 -18.41
CA THR A 12 -21.07 13.41 -17.01
C THR A 12 -20.19 12.38 -16.29
N SER A 13 -19.00 12.82 -15.89
CA SER A 13 -18.12 12.07 -15.01
C SER A 13 -18.75 12.10 -13.62
N VAL A 14 -19.53 11.06 -13.34
CA VAL A 14 -19.95 10.77 -11.97
C VAL A 14 -18.65 10.49 -11.20
N PHE A 15 -18.23 11.48 -10.39
CA PHE A 15 -16.99 11.62 -9.62
C PHE A 15 -15.72 12.06 -10.37
N ALA A 16 -15.58 13.37 -10.62
CA ALA A 16 -14.28 14.03 -10.78
C ALA A 16 -13.74 14.67 -9.48
N MET A 17 -14.55 14.76 -8.41
CA MET A 17 -14.14 15.30 -7.11
C MET A 17 -14.58 14.37 -5.97
N GLU A 18 -13.76 14.27 -4.93
CA GLU A 18 -14.06 13.51 -3.70
C GLU A 18 -15.34 14.07 -3.04
N PRO A 19 -16.36 13.23 -2.77
CA PRO A 19 -17.61 13.68 -2.19
C PRO A 19 -17.42 14.10 -0.73
N ILE A 20 -18.19 15.07 -0.27
CA ILE A 20 -18.17 15.52 1.12
C ILE A 20 -18.98 14.54 1.96
N ILE A 21 -18.31 13.82 2.87
CA ILE A 21 -18.95 12.82 3.72
C ILE A 21 -19.23 13.46 5.09
N VAL A 22 -20.50 13.41 5.51
CA VAL A 22 -20.95 14.01 6.77
C VAL A 22 -21.60 12.95 7.65
N ALA A 23 -21.02 12.73 8.81
CA ALA A 23 -21.51 11.81 9.84
C ALA A 23 -21.36 12.44 11.23
N ASN A 24 -22.22 12.05 12.17
CA ASN A 24 -22.13 12.51 13.55
C ASN A 24 -21.11 11.67 14.33
N LYS A 25 -20.00 12.27 14.74
CA LYS A 25 -18.90 11.61 15.47
C LYS A 25 -19.34 10.86 16.73
N SER A 26 -20.43 11.29 17.37
CA SER A 26 -20.93 10.69 18.61
C SER A 26 -21.83 9.47 18.39
N THR A 27 -21.98 8.99 17.16
CA THR A 27 -22.86 7.85 16.84
C THR A 27 -22.13 6.72 16.12
N VAL A 28 -22.72 5.53 16.16
CA VAL A 28 -22.21 4.34 15.47
C VAL A 28 -22.11 4.52 13.94
N ASP A 29 -22.88 5.46 13.38
CA ASP A 29 -22.84 5.77 11.96
C ASP A 29 -21.53 6.45 11.55
N TYR A 30 -20.82 7.11 12.48
CA TYR A 30 -19.46 7.61 12.22
C TYR A 30 -18.51 6.47 11.87
N ASN A 31 -18.51 5.39 12.66
CA ASN A 31 -17.65 4.23 12.39
C ASN A 31 -18.01 3.57 11.04
N ASN A 32 -19.30 3.50 10.71
CA ASN A 32 -19.74 3.03 9.39
C ASN A 32 -19.28 3.96 8.26
N SER A 33 -19.28 5.28 8.47
CA SER A 33 -18.82 6.25 7.47
C SER A 33 -17.34 6.12 7.14
N LEU A 34 -16.52 5.54 8.04
CA LEU A 34 -15.11 5.26 7.77
C LEU A 34 -14.92 4.30 6.58
N ILE A 35 -15.91 3.45 6.26
CA ILE A 35 -15.90 2.60 5.06
C ILE A 35 -15.92 3.47 3.79
N LEU A 36 -16.71 4.55 3.78
CA LEU A 36 -16.73 5.52 2.68
C LEU A 36 -15.42 6.31 2.67
N MET A 37 -14.93 6.74 3.83
CA MET A 37 -13.67 7.48 3.95
C MET A 37 -12.50 6.66 3.38
N ASP A 38 -12.41 5.38 3.69
CA ASP A 38 -11.38 4.45 3.17
C ASP A 38 -11.46 4.21 1.66
N ASN A 39 -12.63 4.48 1.08
CA ASN A 39 -12.87 4.40 -0.34
C ASN A 39 -12.60 5.73 -1.04
N TYR A 40 -12.90 6.90 -0.46
CA TYR A 40 -12.80 8.17 -1.18
C TYR A 40 -11.59 9.03 -0.81
N TYR A 41 -11.01 8.82 0.37
CA TYR A 41 -9.97 9.69 0.91
C TYR A 41 -8.65 8.96 1.16
N SER A 42 -7.55 9.62 0.78
CA SER A 42 -6.22 9.20 1.20
C SER A 42 -6.08 9.33 2.72
N SER A 43 -5.32 8.43 3.34
CA SER A 43 -5.18 8.39 4.80
C SER A 43 -3.79 7.97 5.27
N LYS A 44 -3.48 8.31 6.51
CA LYS A 44 -2.31 7.81 7.24
C LYS A 44 -2.74 7.19 8.55
N LYS A 45 -2.23 6.00 8.85
CA LYS A 45 -2.41 5.32 10.14
C LYS A 45 -1.06 5.23 10.85
N ILE A 46 -1.03 5.63 12.12
CA ILE A 46 0.18 5.59 12.94
C ILE A 46 0.15 4.34 13.83
N ILE A 47 1.23 3.58 13.82
CA ILE A 47 1.47 2.47 14.74
C ILE A 47 2.74 2.80 15.52
N ILE A 48 2.61 2.84 16.84
CA ILE A 48 3.72 3.11 17.75
C ILE A 48 4.12 1.77 18.37
N GLU A 49 5.34 1.33 18.09
CA GLU A 49 6.01 0.16 18.67
C GLU A 49 7.11 0.65 19.64
N ASN A 50 7.85 -0.25 20.29
CA ASN A 50 8.80 0.10 21.37
C ASN A 50 9.74 1.24 20.99
N ASP A 51 10.55 1.05 19.94
CA ASP A 51 11.56 2.03 19.50
C ASP A 51 11.27 2.63 18.12
N THR A 52 10.15 2.23 17.51
CA THR A 52 9.80 2.55 16.14
C THR A 52 8.39 3.11 16.04
N VAL A 53 8.21 4.03 15.09
CA VAL A 53 6.92 4.56 14.67
C VAL A 53 6.74 4.14 13.21
N LYS A 54 5.72 3.34 12.94
CA LYS A 54 5.33 2.96 11.59
C LYS A 54 4.17 3.83 11.14
N MET A 55 4.30 4.41 9.96
CA MET A 55 3.27 5.20 9.30
C MET A 55 2.80 4.44 8.07
N ILE A 56 1.56 3.96 8.11
CA ILE A 56 0.92 3.29 6.97
C ILE A 56 0.19 4.36 6.17
N SER A 57 0.73 4.71 5.02
CA SER A 57 0.13 5.65 4.08
C SER A 57 -0.71 4.90 3.06
N ARG A 58 -1.97 5.33 2.88
CA ARG A 58 -2.89 4.82 1.86
C ARG A 58 -3.30 5.98 0.96
N ASN A 59 -2.79 5.97 -0.27
CA ASN A 59 -3.04 6.99 -1.27
C ASN A 59 -4.07 6.51 -2.28
N ILE A 60 -5.03 7.36 -2.60
CA ILE A 60 -6.04 7.12 -3.63
C ILE A 60 -5.72 8.02 -4.83
N LEU A 61 -5.59 7.41 -5.99
CA LEU A 61 -5.24 8.06 -7.26
C LEU A 61 -6.33 7.80 -8.28
N TYR A 62 -6.72 8.84 -9.00
CA TYR A 62 -7.62 8.77 -10.14
C TYR A 62 -6.79 8.94 -11.42
N LEU A 63 -6.74 7.89 -12.23
CA LEU A 63 -5.85 7.80 -13.39
C LEU A 63 -6.70 7.71 -14.67
N PRO A 64 -6.45 8.54 -15.69
CA PRO A 64 -7.15 8.39 -16.96
C PRO A 64 -6.83 7.03 -17.59
N PHE A 65 -7.80 6.46 -18.31
CA PHE A 65 -7.60 5.21 -19.03
C PHE A 65 -6.48 5.36 -20.06
N LYS A 66 -5.48 4.48 -19.97
CA LYS A 66 -4.41 4.33 -20.95
C LYS A 66 -4.09 2.85 -21.07
N ASN A 67 -3.65 2.42 -22.26
CA ASN A 67 -3.24 1.03 -22.51
C ASN A 67 -1.99 0.64 -21.72
N SER A 68 -1.31 1.61 -21.10
CA SER A 68 -0.28 1.37 -20.11
C SER A 68 -0.34 2.42 -19.00
N LEU A 69 -0.21 1.97 -17.75
CA LEU A 69 -0.14 2.80 -16.56
C LEU A 69 1.20 2.58 -15.86
N ASP A 70 1.82 3.68 -15.44
CA ASP A 70 2.97 3.69 -14.54
C ASP A 70 2.51 4.28 -13.20
N ILE A 71 2.56 3.46 -12.15
CA ILE A 71 2.22 3.85 -10.79
C ILE A 71 3.49 3.90 -9.97
N ARG A 72 3.82 5.08 -9.46
CA ARG A 72 4.98 5.26 -8.58
C ARG A 72 4.65 4.76 -7.18
N LEU A 73 5.49 3.88 -6.66
CA LEU A 73 5.41 3.26 -5.34
C LEU A 73 6.61 3.71 -4.51
N LYS A 74 6.56 4.90 -3.89
CA LYS A 74 7.69 5.53 -3.17
C LYS A 74 9.01 5.58 -3.98
N ASN A 75 9.81 4.50 -3.97
CA ASN A 75 11.07 4.33 -4.70
C ASN A 75 10.97 3.42 -5.95
N ASP A 76 9.87 2.70 -6.09
CA ASP A 76 9.64 1.69 -7.12
C ASP A 76 8.58 2.14 -8.13
N ILE A 77 8.46 1.43 -9.24
CA ILE A 77 7.43 1.67 -10.25
C ILE A 77 6.71 0.37 -10.57
N LEU A 78 5.38 0.39 -10.46
CA LEU A 78 4.51 -0.63 -11.01
C LEU A 78 4.03 -0.18 -12.39
N ARG A 79 4.51 -0.87 -13.43
CA ARG A 79 4.06 -0.67 -14.81
C ARG A 79 3.10 -1.78 -15.19
N VAL A 80 1.96 -1.41 -15.76
CA VAL A 80 0.91 -2.36 -16.14
C VAL A 80 0.48 -2.06 -17.57
N LYS A 81 0.36 -3.09 -18.42
CA LYS A 81 -0.40 -2.97 -19.67
C LYS A 81 -1.84 -3.37 -19.45
N ILE A 82 -2.71 -2.67 -20.16
CA ILE A 82 -4.15 -2.81 -20.02
C ILE A 82 -4.70 -3.08 -21.41
N GLU A 83 -5.45 -4.17 -21.51
CA GLU A 83 -6.24 -4.49 -22.70
C GLU A 83 -7.71 -4.48 -22.35
N ARG A 84 -8.50 -4.08 -23.33
CA ARG A 84 -9.95 -4.09 -23.22
C ARG A 84 -10.49 -5.13 -24.18
N ASN A 85 -11.28 -6.05 -23.65
CA ASN A 85 -11.99 -7.04 -24.45
C ASN A 85 -13.48 -6.89 -24.13
N ASN A 86 -14.21 -6.18 -25.00
CA ASN A 86 -15.60 -5.76 -24.76
C ASN A 86 -15.75 -4.92 -23.47
N ASP A 87 -16.51 -5.44 -22.50
CA ASP A 87 -16.71 -4.84 -21.19
C ASP A 87 -15.67 -5.27 -20.15
N ASP A 88 -14.85 -6.28 -20.46
CA ASP A 88 -13.80 -6.74 -19.58
C ASP A 88 -12.49 -5.99 -19.77
N ILE A 89 -11.82 -5.70 -18.66
CA ILE A 89 -10.48 -5.12 -18.63
C ILE A 89 -9.51 -6.18 -18.16
N ILE A 90 -8.44 -6.39 -18.94
CA ILE A 90 -7.38 -7.35 -18.63
C ILE A 90 -6.11 -6.56 -18.34
N PHE A 91 -5.63 -6.70 -17.10
CA PHE A 91 -4.32 -6.22 -16.70
C PHE A 91 -3.29 -7.32 -16.98
N LYS A 92 -2.35 -7.06 -17.89
CA LYS A 92 -1.31 -8.01 -18.30
C LYS A 92 0.04 -7.32 -18.41
N ASP A 93 1.09 -8.11 -18.65
CA ASP A 93 2.48 -7.60 -18.72
C ASP A 93 2.78 -6.64 -17.57
N ILE A 94 2.58 -7.14 -16.34
CA ILE A 94 2.72 -6.38 -15.11
C ILE A 94 4.18 -6.46 -14.67
N TYR A 95 4.80 -5.30 -14.52
CA TYR A 95 6.20 -5.15 -14.19
C TYR A 95 6.38 -4.35 -12.90
N TYR A 96 7.11 -4.91 -11.95
CA TYR A 96 7.59 -4.21 -10.76
C TYR A 96 9.06 -3.84 -10.98
N ILE A 97 9.37 -2.55 -10.95
CA ILE A 97 10.70 -2.01 -11.25
C ILE A 97 11.27 -1.42 -9.98
N ILE A 98 12.29 -2.08 -9.44
CA ILE A 98 13.02 -1.65 -8.25
C ILE A 98 14.26 -0.91 -8.71
N LYS A 99 14.38 0.38 -8.36
CA LYS A 99 15.59 1.14 -8.67
C LYS A 99 16.73 0.62 -7.82
N LEU A 100 17.89 0.35 -8.42
CA LEU A 100 19.06 -0.06 -7.68
C LEU A 100 19.85 1.17 -7.22
N ASP A 101 20.23 1.14 -5.94
CA ASP A 101 21.20 2.01 -5.31
C ASP A 101 22.15 1.14 -4.47
N LYS A 102 23.17 1.73 -3.82
CA LYS A 102 24.11 1.01 -2.96
C LYS A 102 23.40 0.28 -1.82
N GLU A 103 22.38 0.91 -1.26
CA GLU A 103 21.46 0.34 -0.27
C GLU A 103 20.03 0.48 -0.83
N ILE A 104 19.27 -0.60 -0.78
CA ILE A 104 17.85 -0.60 -1.15
C ILE A 104 17.00 -1.16 -0.01
N GLU A 105 15.73 -0.78 0.03
CA GLU A 105 14.76 -1.31 0.99
C GLU A 105 13.73 -2.13 0.22
N ILE A 106 13.56 -3.40 0.60
CA ILE A 106 12.55 -4.30 0.02
C ILE A 106 11.75 -4.89 1.17
N ASN A 107 10.42 -4.73 1.13
CA ASN A 107 9.50 -5.22 2.17
C ASN A 107 9.86 -4.77 3.60
N GLY A 108 10.42 -3.57 3.76
CA GLY A 108 10.82 -3.02 5.06
C GLY A 108 12.20 -3.47 5.56
N GLU A 109 12.89 -4.33 4.80
CA GLU A 109 14.27 -4.75 5.10
C GLU A 109 15.26 -4.05 4.19
N LYS A 110 16.38 -3.61 4.78
CA LYS A 110 17.46 -2.95 4.06
C LYS A 110 18.49 -3.97 3.57
N TYR A 111 18.97 -3.74 2.35
CA TYR A 111 19.95 -4.59 1.70
C TYR A 111 21.04 -3.75 1.05
N ASN A 112 22.30 -4.11 1.30
CA ASN A 112 23.43 -3.65 0.52
C ASN A 112 23.48 -4.40 -0.80
N VAL A 113 23.55 -3.67 -1.91
CA VAL A 113 23.56 -4.24 -3.25
C VAL A 113 25.00 -4.44 -3.73
N LYS A 114 25.32 -5.67 -4.16
CA LYS A 114 26.57 -5.98 -4.87
C LYS A 114 26.28 -6.53 -6.25
N ASN A 115 26.82 -5.88 -7.28
CA ASN A 115 26.65 -6.27 -8.66
C ASN A 115 27.86 -7.08 -9.15
N PHE A 116 27.61 -8.27 -9.71
CA PHE A 116 28.61 -9.18 -10.28
C PHE A 116 28.48 -9.29 -11.80
N GLY A 117 27.73 -8.39 -12.44
CA GLY A 117 27.49 -8.33 -13.88
C GLY A 117 26.32 -9.22 -14.31
N ASN A 118 26.41 -10.53 -14.08
CA ASN A 118 25.38 -11.51 -14.46
C ASN A 118 24.30 -11.72 -13.38
N PHE A 119 24.58 -11.36 -12.13
CA PHE A 119 23.63 -11.37 -11.02
C PHE A 119 23.94 -10.25 -10.04
N ILE A 120 22.99 -9.97 -9.16
CA ILE A 120 23.20 -9.12 -7.99
C ILE A 120 23.01 -9.94 -6.71
N LEU A 121 23.73 -9.56 -5.67
CA LEU A 121 23.48 -10.01 -4.31
C LEU A 121 22.85 -8.88 -3.51
N LEU A 122 21.75 -9.19 -2.85
CA LEU A 122 21.18 -8.38 -1.79
C LEU A 122 21.73 -8.92 -0.47
N LEU A 123 22.55 -8.13 0.21
CA LEU A 123 23.21 -8.50 1.46
C LEU A 123 22.49 -7.82 2.62
N GLY A 124 22.02 -8.61 3.58
CA GLY A 124 21.51 -8.07 4.84
C GLY A 124 22.61 -7.51 5.73
N ASP A 125 22.33 -7.36 7.02
CA ASP A 125 23.32 -6.91 8.00
C ASP A 125 24.50 -7.90 8.08
N GLY A 126 25.71 -7.33 8.10
CA GLY A 126 26.95 -8.09 8.14
C GLY A 126 27.45 -8.29 9.57
N GLU A 127 27.83 -9.53 9.90
CA GLU A 127 28.45 -9.86 11.18
C GLU A 127 29.95 -10.13 10.98
N ASN A 128 30.79 -9.55 11.84
CA ASN A 128 32.21 -9.87 11.85
C ASN A 128 32.44 -11.08 12.76
N VAL A 129 33.19 -12.06 12.26
CA VAL A 129 33.47 -13.30 12.98
C VAL A 129 34.97 -13.54 12.99
N THR A 130 35.49 -13.98 14.12
CA THR A 130 36.90 -14.32 14.30
C THR A 130 37.01 -15.76 14.79
N THR A 131 37.82 -16.60 14.13
CA THR A 131 37.96 -18.02 14.50
C THR A 131 39.34 -18.59 14.21
N LYS A 132 39.66 -19.72 14.84
CA LYS A 132 40.85 -20.53 14.53
C LYS A 132 40.60 -21.60 13.47
N GLY A 133 39.35 -22.02 13.24
CA GLY A 133 39.10 -23.19 12.40
C GLY A 133 37.66 -23.34 11.90
N SER A 134 36.65 -22.93 12.66
CA SER A 134 35.27 -22.96 12.18
C SER A 134 34.39 -21.93 12.89
N PHE A 135 33.27 -21.60 12.27
CA PHE A 135 32.25 -20.75 12.89
C PHE A 135 30.86 -21.08 12.36
N GLU A 136 29.85 -20.62 13.09
CA GLU A 136 28.44 -20.77 12.73
C GLU A 136 27.76 -19.42 12.51
N PHE A 137 26.80 -19.37 11.58
CA PHE A 137 26.01 -18.19 11.28
C PHE A 137 24.69 -18.62 10.63
N ASN A 138 23.53 -18.31 11.24
CA ASN A 138 22.20 -18.63 10.72
C ASN A 138 22.04 -20.08 10.20
N ASN A 139 22.41 -21.05 11.05
CA ASN A 139 22.45 -22.49 10.76
C ASN A 139 23.44 -22.93 9.67
N TYR A 140 24.27 -22.02 9.16
CA TYR A 140 25.44 -22.37 8.38
C TYR A 140 26.61 -22.64 9.31
N ARG A 141 27.45 -23.60 8.94
CA ARG A 141 28.76 -23.83 9.56
C ARG A 141 29.83 -23.78 8.49
N ILE A 142 30.85 -22.96 8.68
CA ILE A 142 31.98 -22.81 7.77
C ILE A 142 33.19 -23.42 8.46
N ASN A 143 33.80 -24.44 7.84
CA ASN A 143 34.96 -25.15 8.37
C ASN A 143 36.18 -24.86 7.48
N ILE A 144 37.22 -24.28 8.06
CA ILE A 144 38.51 -24.05 7.40
C ILE A 144 39.29 -25.36 7.38
N LYS A 145 39.71 -25.79 6.19
CA LYS A 145 40.44 -27.05 5.98
C LYS A 145 41.90 -26.81 5.68
N LEU A 146 42.19 -25.85 4.82
CA LEU A 146 43.54 -25.52 4.39
C LEU A 146 43.69 -24.00 4.32
N VAL A 147 44.94 -23.57 4.49
CA VAL A 147 45.34 -22.17 4.49
C VAL A 147 46.57 -22.08 3.58
N SER A 148 46.60 -21.10 2.68
CA SER A 148 47.80 -20.85 1.88
C SER A 148 48.95 -20.36 2.76
N MET A 149 50.20 -20.60 2.35
CA MET A 149 51.37 -20.17 3.12
C MET A 149 51.45 -18.65 3.32
N ASP A 150 50.94 -17.88 2.36
CA ASP A 150 50.86 -16.41 2.45
C ASP A 150 49.63 -15.93 3.23
N HIS A 151 48.80 -16.84 3.73
CA HIS A 151 47.54 -16.60 4.42
C HIS A 151 46.50 -15.81 3.62
N LYS A 152 46.67 -15.63 2.30
CA LYS A 152 45.74 -14.88 1.46
C LYS A 152 44.58 -15.72 0.92
N SER A 153 44.64 -17.04 1.03
CA SER A 153 43.59 -17.93 0.57
C SER A 153 43.29 -19.03 1.59
N LEU A 154 42.01 -19.39 1.69
CA LEU A 154 41.51 -20.49 2.52
C LEU A 154 40.77 -21.50 1.65
N ILE A 155 40.85 -22.77 2.01
CA ILE A 155 39.93 -23.80 1.52
C ILE A 155 38.95 -24.12 2.64
N VAL A 156 37.64 -23.98 2.37
CA VAL A 156 36.59 -24.19 3.36
C VAL A 156 35.54 -25.18 2.88
N ASP A 157 34.91 -25.87 3.82
CA ASP A 157 33.65 -26.59 3.61
C ASP A 157 32.51 -25.78 4.23
N ILE A 158 31.39 -25.65 3.53
CA ILE A 158 30.20 -24.91 3.96
C ILE A 158 29.07 -25.91 4.16
N TYR A 159 28.49 -25.90 5.36
CA TYR A 159 27.35 -26.72 5.74
C TYR A 159 26.15 -25.83 6.04
N LYS A 160 24.95 -26.35 5.82
CA LYS A 160 23.68 -25.75 6.23
C LYS A 160 22.84 -26.82 6.91
N ASP A 161 22.34 -26.53 8.11
CA ASP A 161 21.54 -27.48 8.90
C ASP A 161 22.25 -28.85 9.04
N GLY A 162 23.58 -28.82 9.23
CA GLY A 162 24.44 -30.01 9.32
C GLY A 162 24.80 -30.69 7.99
N VAL A 163 24.17 -30.34 6.88
CA VAL A 163 24.40 -30.94 5.55
C VAL A 163 25.39 -30.11 4.74
N ALA A 164 26.39 -30.75 4.13
CA ALA A 164 27.35 -30.05 3.27
C ALA A 164 26.65 -29.45 2.05
N VAL A 165 26.67 -28.12 1.92
CA VAL A 165 26.12 -27.42 0.75
C VAL A 165 27.16 -27.20 -0.32
N GLU A 166 28.41 -26.94 0.08
CA GLU A 166 29.58 -26.83 -0.79
C GLU A 166 30.84 -27.34 -0.08
N LYS A 167 31.78 -27.92 -0.82
CA LYS A 167 33.03 -28.49 -0.28
C LYS A 167 34.24 -27.96 -1.05
N ASN A 168 35.36 -27.83 -0.34
CA ASN A 168 36.65 -27.39 -0.84
C ASN A 168 36.58 -26.04 -1.60
N VAL A 169 35.78 -25.12 -1.09
CA VAL A 169 35.60 -23.78 -1.64
C VAL A 169 36.85 -22.97 -1.36
N LYS A 170 37.41 -22.33 -2.39
CA LYS A 170 38.50 -21.36 -2.22
C LYS A 170 37.95 -19.98 -1.89
N LEU A 171 38.33 -19.45 -0.74
CA LEU A 171 38.11 -18.05 -0.36
C LEU A 171 39.42 -17.28 -0.51
N ASN A 172 39.39 -16.15 -1.22
CA ASN A 172 40.52 -15.23 -1.27
C ASN A 172 40.27 -14.02 -0.36
N MET A 173 41.34 -13.53 0.26
CA MET A 173 41.29 -12.38 1.14
C MET A 173 40.82 -11.15 0.38
N GLY A 174 39.87 -10.42 0.94
CA GLY A 174 39.26 -9.22 0.36
C GLY A 174 38.12 -9.51 -0.62
N GLU A 175 38.04 -10.71 -1.17
CA GLU A 175 36.99 -11.13 -2.12
C GLU A 175 35.75 -11.63 -1.38
N MET A 176 34.59 -11.38 -1.99
CA MET A 176 33.32 -11.88 -1.49
C MET A 176 32.95 -13.16 -2.22
N TYR A 177 32.65 -14.19 -1.46
CA TYR A 177 32.17 -15.45 -1.96
C TYR A 177 30.71 -15.65 -1.54
N TYR A 178 29.89 -16.22 -2.43
CA TYR A 178 28.48 -16.50 -2.17
C TYR A 178 28.18 -17.98 -2.36
N SER A 179 27.46 -18.56 -1.40
CA SER A 179 26.90 -19.90 -1.51
C SER A 179 25.49 -19.93 -0.94
N LYS A 180 24.52 -20.39 -1.73
CA LYS A 180 23.12 -20.71 -1.35
C LYS A 180 22.61 -19.99 -0.09
N GLY A 181 22.44 -18.67 -0.13
CA GLY A 181 21.83 -17.90 0.96
C GLY A 181 22.80 -17.21 1.94
N ILE A 182 24.10 -17.49 1.84
CA ILE A 182 25.14 -16.84 2.64
C ILE A 182 26.21 -16.21 1.74
N ALA A 183 26.71 -15.04 2.12
CA ALA A 183 27.91 -14.46 1.54
C ALA A 183 28.99 -14.31 2.62
N VAL A 184 30.22 -14.66 2.28
CA VAL A 184 31.38 -14.67 3.18
C VAL A 184 32.50 -13.87 2.54
N LYS A 185 33.08 -12.94 3.29
CA LYS A 185 34.29 -12.22 2.91
C LYS A 185 35.38 -12.53 3.93
N TYR A 186 36.43 -13.22 3.48
CA TYR A 186 37.64 -13.39 4.28
C TYR A 186 38.41 -12.06 4.30
N LYS A 187 38.62 -11.48 5.48
CA LYS A 187 39.19 -10.12 5.62
C LYS A 187 40.68 -10.13 5.88
N ASN A 188 41.10 -10.93 6.85
CA ASN A 188 42.43 -10.82 7.43
C ASN A 188 42.79 -12.07 8.23
N TYR A 189 44.09 -12.26 8.46
CA TYR A 189 44.63 -13.20 9.43
C TYR A 189 45.55 -12.45 10.40
N SER A 190 45.18 -12.43 11.68
CA SER A 190 45.95 -11.75 12.72
C SER A 190 45.93 -12.55 14.01
N LYS A 191 47.04 -12.55 14.77
CA LYS A 191 47.14 -13.24 16.07
C LYS A 191 46.66 -14.70 16.04
N ASN A 192 47.00 -15.43 14.98
CA ASN A 192 46.58 -16.81 14.73
C ASN A 192 45.05 -17.01 14.62
N LEU A 193 44.32 -15.97 14.22
CA LEU A 193 42.88 -15.97 14.02
C LEU A 193 42.52 -15.45 12.62
N PHE A 194 41.56 -16.12 11.98
CA PHE A 194 40.96 -15.70 10.72
C PHE A 194 39.76 -14.80 11.01
N GLU A 195 39.71 -13.67 10.30
CA GLU A 195 38.65 -12.69 10.40
C GLU A 195 37.77 -12.72 9.15
N PHE A 196 36.47 -12.79 9.33
CA PHE A 196 35.47 -12.81 8.28
C PHE A 196 34.44 -11.70 8.49
N THR A 197 33.82 -11.24 7.41
CA THR A 197 32.47 -10.67 7.48
C THR A 197 31.51 -11.59 6.76
N VAL A 198 30.41 -11.95 7.41
CA VAL A 198 29.37 -12.83 6.87
C VAL A 198 28.03 -12.13 6.81
N TYR A 199 27.25 -12.48 5.78
CA TYR A 199 25.98 -11.84 5.47
C TYR A 199 24.93 -12.90 5.13
N LYS A 200 23.68 -12.66 5.54
CA LYS A 200 22.54 -13.24 4.82
C LYS A 200 22.53 -12.64 3.42
N ALA A 201 22.41 -13.48 2.40
CA ALA A 201 22.54 -13.05 1.01
C ALA A 201 21.44 -13.64 0.13
N ILE A 202 20.82 -12.80 -0.69
CA ILE A 202 19.82 -13.22 -1.67
C ILE A 202 20.38 -12.95 -3.07
N LYS A 203 20.53 -14.00 -3.87
CA LYS A 203 20.98 -13.89 -5.25
C LYS A 203 19.79 -13.64 -6.17
N ILE A 204 19.84 -12.53 -6.92
CA ILE A 204 18.87 -12.20 -7.96
C ILE A 204 19.55 -12.37 -9.32
N GLU A 205 18.96 -13.20 -10.18
CA GLU A 205 19.54 -13.57 -11.47
C GLU A 205 18.46 -13.51 -12.56
N LYS A 206 18.81 -12.95 -13.72
CA LYS A 206 17.90 -12.82 -14.87
C LYS A 206 17.38 -14.18 -15.33
N GLY A 207 16.09 -14.25 -15.65
CA GLY A 207 15.41 -15.46 -16.10
C GLY A 207 15.06 -16.44 -14.98
N LYS A 208 15.42 -16.16 -13.71
CA LYS A 208 15.03 -16.98 -12.56
C LYS A 208 13.80 -16.41 -11.86
N ASP A 209 13.17 -17.24 -11.04
CA ASP A 209 12.15 -16.79 -10.11
C ASP A 209 12.74 -15.79 -9.11
N TYR A 210 11.96 -14.76 -8.79
CA TYR A 210 12.37 -13.80 -7.78
C TYR A 210 12.33 -14.47 -6.39
N PRO A 211 13.46 -14.54 -5.65
CA PRO A 211 13.54 -15.34 -4.43
C PRO A 211 12.62 -14.86 -3.31
N LEU A 212 12.29 -13.57 -3.27
CA LEU A 212 11.44 -12.97 -2.25
C LEU A 212 9.94 -13.09 -2.57
N ASP A 213 9.58 -13.31 -3.84
CA ASP A 213 8.21 -13.57 -4.26
C ASP A 213 8.18 -14.36 -5.58
N LYS A 214 7.92 -15.67 -5.47
CA LYS A 214 7.92 -16.60 -6.61
C LYS A 214 6.83 -16.33 -7.63
N ARG A 215 5.87 -15.43 -7.36
CA ARG A 215 4.89 -14.97 -8.36
C ARG A 215 5.54 -14.11 -9.44
N PHE A 216 6.76 -13.63 -9.21
CA PHE A 216 7.54 -12.86 -10.18
C PHE A 216 8.71 -13.65 -10.75
N THR A 217 9.05 -13.35 -12.00
CA THR A 217 10.33 -13.71 -12.61
C THR A 217 11.18 -12.47 -12.78
N VAL A 218 12.50 -12.62 -12.69
CA VAL A 218 13.44 -11.54 -12.94
C VAL A 218 13.62 -11.41 -14.45
N GLU A 219 13.01 -10.40 -15.06
CA GLU A 219 13.10 -10.18 -16.51
C GLU A 219 14.43 -9.50 -16.88
N ASP A 220 14.90 -8.57 -16.05
CA ASP A 220 16.11 -7.81 -16.34
C ASP A 220 16.79 -7.31 -15.06
N ILE A 221 18.11 -7.18 -15.11
CA ILE A 221 18.95 -6.63 -14.04
C ILE A 221 19.95 -5.66 -14.70
N ASN A 222 19.87 -4.38 -14.35
CA ASN A 222 20.79 -3.35 -14.81
C ASN A 222 20.98 -2.30 -13.70
N ASN A 223 20.63 -1.03 -13.95
CA ASN A 223 20.47 0.00 -12.91
C ASN A 223 19.15 -0.15 -12.12
N TYR A 224 18.41 -1.24 -12.37
CA TYR A 224 17.16 -1.61 -11.71
C TYR A 224 17.03 -3.14 -11.70
N ILE A 225 16.14 -3.66 -10.86
CA ILE A 225 15.61 -5.02 -10.97
C ILE A 225 14.22 -4.91 -11.61
N LYS A 226 14.02 -5.53 -12.77
CA LYS A 226 12.72 -5.58 -13.42
C LYS A 226 12.10 -6.95 -13.22
N LEU A 227 11.02 -6.98 -12.47
CA LEU A 227 10.30 -8.19 -12.12
C LEU A 227 9.02 -8.27 -12.96
N LYS A 228 8.81 -9.38 -13.66
CA LYS A 228 7.57 -9.66 -14.41
C LYS A 228 6.66 -10.53 -13.56
N PHE A 229 5.45 -10.08 -13.31
CA PHE A 229 4.44 -10.91 -12.67
C PHE A 229 3.96 -11.98 -13.65
N LYS A 230 3.87 -13.24 -13.18
CA LYS A 230 3.60 -14.40 -14.06
C LYS A 230 2.17 -14.44 -14.60
N ASN A 231 1.20 -13.86 -13.88
CA ASN A 231 -0.22 -13.96 -14.20
C ASN A 231 -0.80 -12.63 -14.71
N SER A 232 -2.03 -12.68 -15.22
CA SER A 232 -2.86 -11.52 -15.52
C SER A 232 -4.00 -11.38 -14.52
N PHE A 233 -4.64 -10.22 -14.51
CA PHE A 233 -5.84 -9.97 -13.71
C PHE A 233 -6.99 -9.51 -14.59
N LYS A 234 -8.21 -9.93 -14.23
CA LYS A 234 -9.46 -9.51 -14.89
C LYS A 234 -10.20 -8.51 -14.02
N ASN A 235 -10.57 -7.37 -14.58
CA ASN A 235 -11.36 -6.27 -14.00
C ASN A 235 -10.78 -5.58 -12.77
N ARG A 236 -9.95 -6.25 -11.97
CA ARG A 236 -9.25 -5.68 -10.83
C ARG A 236 -7.85 -6.28 -10.70
N LEU A 237 -6.83 -5.43 -10.72
CA LEU A 237 -5.48 -5.80 -10.30
C LEU A 237 -5.37 -5.66 -8.78
N ASN A 238 -4.87 -6.71 -8.12
CA ASN A 238 -4.55 -6.71 -6.70
C ASN A 238 -3.16 -7.31 -6.52
N LEU A 239 -2.19 -6.45 -6.26
CA LEU A 239 -0.80 -6.83 -6.12
C LEU A 239 -0.21 -6.21 -4.86
N SER A 240 -0.17 -7.00 -3.79
CA SER A 240 0.39 -6.66 -2.47
C SER A 240 -0.19 -5.36 -1.91
N ASN A 241 0.46 -4.23 -2.19
CA ASN A 241 0.13 -2.90 -1.70
C ASN A 241 -0.50 -1.99 -2.76
N CYS A 242 -0.86 -2.52 -3.94
CA CYS A 242 -1.48 -1.75 -5.02
C CYS A 242 -2.74 -2.44 -5.53
N TYR A 243 -3.84 -1.70 -5.54
CA TYR A 243 -5.14 -2.12 -6.08
C TYR A 243 -5.54 -1.19 -7.21
N ILE A 244 -5.84 -1.73 -8.39
CA ILE A 244 -6.27 -0.93 -9.55
C ILE A 244 -7.56 -1.52 -10.11
N TYR A 245 -8.56 -0.69 -10.34
CA TYR A 245 -9.82 -1.11 -10.94
C TYR A 245 -10.50 0.05 -11.69
N PRO A 246 -11.24 -0.22 -12.77
CA PRO A 246 -11.96 0.82 -13.49
C PRO A 246 -13.10 1.37 -12.63
N ILE A 247 -13.28 2.68 -12.67
CA ILE A 247 -14.50 3.34 -12.19
C ILE A 247 -15.51 3.41 -13.33
N ASN A 248 -15.04 3.77 -14.53
CA ASN A 248 -15.84 3.87 -15.74
C ASN A 248 -14.95 3.64 -16.97
N LYS A 249 -15.50 3.84 -18.17
CA LYS A 249 -14.81 3.61 -19.45
C LYS A 249 -13.56 4.47 -19.67
N THR A 250 -13.37 5.54 -18.88
CA THR A 250 -12.33 6.55 -19.05
C THR A 250 -11.42 6.75 -17.84
N LEU A 251 -11.74 6.14 -16.69
CA LEU A 251 -11.08 6.42 -15.42
C LEU A 251 -10.81 5.15 -14.62
N PHE A 252 -9.58 4.99 -14.16
CA PHE A 252 -9.17 4.01 -13.17
C PHE A 252 -9.04 4.66 -11.79
N LYS A 253 -9.32 3.84 -10.78
CA LYS A 253 -8.91 4.11 -9.42
C LYS A 253 -7.74 3.22 -9.07
N ALA A 254 -6.68 3.82 -8.55
CA ALA A 254 -5.59 3.11 -7.91
C ALA A 254 -5.56 3.44 -6.42
N ILE A 255 -5.43 2.41 -5.58
CA ILE A 255 -5.19 2.53 -4.14
C ILE A 255 -3.80 1.97 -3.91
N VAL A 256 -2.90 2.81 -3.41
CA VAL A 256 -1.50 2.47 -3.15
C VAL A 256 -1.21 2.61 -1.67
N GLU A 257 -0.66 1.57 -1.08
CA GLU A 257 -0.25 1.55 0.31
C GLU A 257 1.28 1.44 0.43
N TYR A 258 1.86 2.13 1.41
CA TYR A 258 3.26 1.96 1.77
C TYR A 258 3.45 2.23 3.25
N ILE A 259 4.52 1.66 3.81
CA ILE A 259 4.86 1.78 5.22
C ILE A 259 6.18 2.50 5.31
N ASP A 260 6.21 3.57 6.08
CA ASP A 260 7.44 4.23 6.49
C ASP A 260 7.71 3.88 7.96
N SER A 261 8.95 3.55 8.28
CA SER A 261 9.39 3.27 9.64
C SER A 261 10.38 4.34 10.08
N TYR A 262 10.09 4.96 11.23
CA TYR A 262 10.92 5.98 11.84
C TYR A 262 11.40 5.47 13.20
N LYS A 263 12.66 5.72 13.54
CA LYS A 263 13.12 5.55 14.92
C LYS A 263 12.51 6.64 15.80
N LYS A 264 12.27 6.35 17.07
CA LYS A 264 11.85 7.35 18.05
C LYS A 264 13.01 8.29 18.37
N GLU A 265 13.18 9.28 17.52
CA GLU A 265 14.10 10.38 17.68
C GLU A 265 13.36 11.68 17.40
N ASN A 266 13.88 12.83 17.83
CA ASN A 266 13.23 14.11 17.54
C ASN A 266 13.29 14.38 16.03
N ILE A 267 12.22 14.04 15.31
CA ILE A 267 12.16 14.09 13.85
C ILE A 267 10.80 14.60 13.39
N SER A 268 10.80 15.52 12.43
CA SER A 268 9.60 15.87 11.68
C SER A 268 9.50 14.99 10.45
N PHE A 269 8.29 14.54 10.13
CA PHE A 269 8.01 13.79 8.91
C PHE A 269 6.74 14.34 8.23
N GLU A 270 6.41 13.79 7.07
CA GLU A 270 5.46 14.39 6.12
C GLU A 270 4.12 14.84 6.74
N ASN A 271 3.52 15.89 6.15
CA ASN A 271 2.15 16.36 6.44
C ASN A 271 1.91 16.86 7.87
N GLY A 272 2.93 17.33 8.58
CA GLY A 272 2.79 17.92 9.92
C GLY A 272 2.75 16.89 11.04
N PHE A 273 3.23 15.67 10.77
CA PHE A 273 3.54 14.68 11.79
C PHE A 273 4.96 14.87 12.31
N TYR A 274 5.18 14.67 13.60
CA TYR A 274 6.52 14.71 14.19
C TYR A 274 6.61 13.84 15.44
N ILE A 275 7.82 13.38 15.75
CA ILE A 275 8.15 12.68 16.98
C ILE A 275 8.90 13.65 17.89
N MET A 276 8.50 13.69 19.16
CA MET A 276 9.21 14.43 20.20
C MET A 276 9.40 13.51 21.41
N GLY A 277 10.64 13.12 21.68
CA GLY A 277 10.97 12.04 22.61
C GLY A 277 10.31 10.72 22.19
N ASN A 278 9.47 10.17 23.06
CA ASN A 278 8.77 8.90 22.82
C ASN A 278 7.33 9.06 22.29
N LYS A 279 6.91 10.29 21.99
CA LYS A 279 5.54 10.64 21.62
C LYS A 279 5.45 11.10 20.17
N VAL A 280 4.33 10.76 19.53
CA VAL A 280 4.03 11.18 18.16
C VAL A 280 2.97 12.27 18.21
N TYR A 281 3.11 13.27 17.36
CA TYR A 281 2.20 14.40 17.25
C TYR A 281 1.77 14.61 15.81
N TYR A 282 0.57 15.15 15.63
CA TYR A 282 0.03 15.64 14.36
C TYR A 282 -0.55 17.02 14.58
N LYS A 283 0.01 18.04 13.92
CA LYS A 283 -0.45 19.44 14.02
C LYS A 283 -0.62 19.91 15.48
N GLY A 284 0.31 19.56 16.36
CA GLY A 284 0.30 19.97 17.77
C GLY A 284 -0.45 19.02 18.72
N LYS A 285 -1.20 18.03 18.21
CA LYS A 285 -1.95 17.08 19.06
C LYS A 285 -1.18 15.76 19.19
N GLU A 286 -1.08 15.23 20.41
CA GLU A 286 -0.54 13.89 20.65
C GLU A 286 -1.40 12.81 19.98
N VAL A 287 -0.74 11.88 19.29
CA VAL A 287 -1.33 10.81 18.49
C VAL A 287 -1.17 9.49 19.21
N ARG A 288 -2.24 8.71 19.33
CA ARG A 288 -2.19 7.34 19.88
C ARG A 288 -1.91 6.32 18.78
N SER A 289 -1.30 5.21 19.18
CA SER A 289 -1.12 4.05 18.30
C SER A 289 -2.47 3.56 17.79
N GLY A 290 -2.55 3.30 16.48
CA GLY A 290 -3.77 2.89 15.79
C GLY A 290 -4.61 4.04 15.21
N GLU A 291 -4.34 5.30 15.58
CA GLU A 291 -5.09 6.44 15.05
C GLU A 291 -4.88 6.60 13.54
N LYS A 292 -5.98 6.93 12.85
CA LYS A 292 -6.05 7.10 11.40
C LYS A 292 -6.53 8.50 11.05
N PHE A 293 -5.81 9.14 10.14
CA PHE A 293 -6.02 10.51 9.71
C PHE A 293 -6.37 10.51 8.22
N TYR A 294 -7.48 11.14 7.85
CA TYR A 294 -7.92 11.29 6.46
C TYR A 294 -7.59 12.68 5.96
N PHE A 295 -6.85 12.79 4.86
CA PHE A 295 -6.51 14.09 4.29
C PHE A 295 -7.71 14.68 3.59
N GLY A 296 -7.90 16.00 3.68
CA GLY A 296 -9.09 16.67 3.17
C GLY A 296 -10.31 16.58 4.10
N SER A 297 -10.25 15.77 5.17
CA SER A 297 -11.27 15.80 6.22
C SER A 297 -11.09 17.04 7.11
N VAL A 298 -12.20 17.73 7.36
CA VAL A 298 -12.28 18.88 8.27
C VAL A 298 -13.49 18.73 9.16
N ASP A 299 -13.40 19.26 10.38
CA ASP A 299 -14.58 19.40 11.23
C ASP A 299 -15.45 20.50 10.62
N ILE A 300 -16.59 20.10 10.05
CA ILE A 300 -17.53 21.03 9.44
C ILE A 300 -18.28 21.75 10.57
N ILE A 301 -17.84 22.96 10.87
CA ILE A 301 -18.53 23.87 11.78
C ILE A 301 -19.17 24.98 10.93
N ASN A 302 -20.51 25.04 10.91
CA ASN A 302 -21.30 26.15 10.35
C ASN A 302 -21.22 26.42 8.84
N ASN A 303 -20.73 25.50 8.01
CA ASN A 303 -20.77 25.68 6.56
C ASN A 303 -22.08 25.13 5.96
N ASP A 304 -22.67 25.88 5.03
CA ASP A 304 -23.82 25.40 4.24
C ASP A 304 -23.36 24.37 3.20
N ILE A 305 -23.29 23.10 3.64
CA ILE A 305 -22.87 21.99 2.79
C ILE A 305 -23.75 21.82 1.54
N PHE A 306 -24.98 22.33 1.56
CA PHE A 306 -25.88 22.27 0.42
C PHE A 306 -25.49 23.25 -0.69
N ASN A 307 -24.67 24.27 -0.40
CA ASN A 307 -24.20 25.22 -1.41
C ASN A 307 -22.80 24.90 -1.95
N MET A 308 -22.18 23.81 -1.50
CA MET A 308 -20.87 23.39 -1.99
C MET A 308 -20.98 22.79 -3.40
N ASP A 309 -20.02 23.10 -4.27
CA ASP A 309 -19.98 22.62 -5.67
C ASP A 309 -19.40 21.19 -5.77
N ARG A 310 -19.91 20.28 -4.92
CA ARG A 310 -19.48 18.88 -4.83
C ARG A 310 -20.63 18.00 -4.34
N ASP A 311 -20.63 16.74 -4.75
CA ASP A 311 -21.55 15.75 -4.20
C ASP A 311 -21.36 15.62 -2.68
N VAL A 312 -22.47 15.43 -1.97
CA VAL A 312 -22.50 15.32 -0.51
C VAL A 312 -23.09 13.96 -0.14
N ILE A 313 -22.46 13.25 0.78
CA ILE A 313 -22.97 11.99 1.34
C ILE A 313 -23.26 12.21 2.82
N LEU A 314 -24.54 12.17 3.19
CA LEU A 314 -25.01 12.25 4.56
C LEU A 314 -25.23 10.84 5.10
N VAL A 315 -24.53 10.50 6.18
CA VAL A 315 -24.60 9.18 6.81
C VAL A 315 -25.39 9.27 8.11
N GLY A 316 -26.37 8.37 8.27
CA GLY A 316 -27.27 8.31 9.43
C GLY A 316 -28.57 9.08 9.24
N GLY A 317 -29.62 8.67 9.97
CA GLY A 317 -30.97 9.22 9.83
C GLY A 317 -31.18 10.59 10.50
N GLU A 318 -32.40 11.13 10.40
CA GLU A 318 -32.77 12.48 10.88
C GLU A 318 -32.50 12.70 12.39
N ARG A 319 -32.56 11.63 13.19
CA ARG A 319 -32.32 11.67 14.64
C ARG A 319 -30.87 12.01 14.96
N VAL A 320 -29.93 11.53 14.15
CA VAL A 320 -28.50 11.57 14.44
C VAL A 320 -27.72 12.52 13.54
N ASN A 321 -28.21 12.79 12.34
CA ASN A 321 -27.57 13.69 11.37
C ASN A 321 -28.42 14.97 11.19
N SER A 322 -27.89 16.10 11.65
CA SER A 322 -28.58 17.40 11.61
C SER A 322 -28.89 17.88 10.20
N TYR A 323 -28.06 17.55 9.22
CA TYR A 323 -28.31 17.92 7.82
C TYR A 323 -29.41 17.09 7.19
N VAL A 324 -29.54 15.81 7.56
CA VAL A 324 -30.68 14.99 7.15
C VAL A 324 -31.97 15.54 7.75
N ARG A 325 -31.94 15.97 9.02
CA ARG A 325 -33.09 16.64 9.65
C ARG A 325 -33.46 17.93 8.94
N GLU A 326 -32.47 18.71 8.50
CA GLU A 326 -32.71 19.94 7.74
C GLU A 326 -33.32 19.65 6.36
N LEU A 327 -32.91 18.58 5.67
CA LEU A 327 -33.55 18.14 4.42
C LEU A 327 -35.02 17.78 4.62
N VAL A 328 -35.36 17.11 5.72
CA VAL A 328 -36.76 16.81 6.09
C VAL A 328 -37.51 18.10 6.36
N ARG A 329 -36.94 19.03 7.15
CA ARG A 329 -37.55 20.32 7.48
C ARG A 329 -37.84 21.17 6.25
N ARG A 330 -36.94 21.14 5.25
CA ARG A 330 -37.10 21.83 3.97
C ARG A 330 -38.04 21.10 2.98
N GLY A 331 -38.58 19.95 3.35
CA GLY A 331 -39.43 19.13 2.48
C GLY A 331 -38.71 18.48 1.30
N LEU A 332 -37.37 18.47 1.31
CA LEU A 332 -36.54 17.90 0.24
C LEU A 332 -36.38 16.38 0.40
N LEU A 333 -36.43 15.88 1.63
CA LEU A 333 -36.44 14.44 1.93
C LEU A 333 -37.85 14.01 2.33
N LYS A 334 -38.59 13.41 1.40
CA LYS A 334 -39.98 12.95 1.63
C LYS A 334 -40.04 11.68 2.48
N ASP A 335 -39.10 10.77 2.25
CA ASP A 335 -38.99 9.52 2.99
C ASP A 335 -38.21 9.71 4.28
N ARG A 336 -38.95 9.85 5.40
CA ARG A 336 -38.33 9.97 6.72
C ARG A 336 -37.65 8.67 7.13
N ILE A 337 -36.44 8.78 7.64
CA ILE A 337 -35.64 7.65 8.10
C ILE A 337 -35.63 7.68 9.62
N THR A 338 -36.38 6.77 10.22
CA THR A 338 -36.65 6.69 11.66
C THR A 338 -36.17 5.36 12.23
N GLU A 339 -36.34 5.17 13.53
CA GLU A 339 -36.00 3.91 14.22
C GLU A 339 -36.85 2.71 13.76
N THR A 340 -37.97 2.96 13.05
CA THR A 340 -38.89 1.93 12.56
C THR A 340 -39.01 1.87 11.04
N ASN A 341 -38.60 2.92 10.32
CA ASN A 341 -38.61 2.99 8.85
C ASN A 341 -37.19 3.31 8.32
N PRO A 342 -36.58 2.53 7.42
CA PRO A 342 -37.13 1.43 6.60
C PRO A 342 -37.42 0.10 7.33
N GLY A 343 -37.05 -0.01 8.61
CA GLY A 343 -37.20 -1.21 9.40
C GLY A 343 -35.86 -1.83 9.78
N ARG A 344 -35.91 -2.80 10.70
CA ARG A 344 -34.72 -3.45 11.27
C ARG A 344 -33.87 -4.10 10.18
N PHE A 345 -32.55 -3.89 10.24
CA PHE A 345 -31.57 -4.35 9.27
C PHE A 345 -31.77 -3.81 7.85
N LYS A 346 -32.60 -2.78 7.67
CA LYS A 346 -32.86 -2.17 6.36
C LYS A 346 -32.25 -0.77 6.29
N GLY A 347 -31.79 -0.41 5.11
CA GLY A 347 -31.21 0.89 4.81
C GLY A 347 -31.80 1.49 3.54
N TYR A 348 -31.85 2.80 3.49
CA TYR A 348 -32.11 3.55 2.28
C TYR A 348 -30.83 4.16 1.73
N ILE A 349 -30.74 4.14 0.41
CA ILE A 349 -29.92 5.05 -0.39
C ILE A 349 -30.89 6.00 -1.07
N ILE A 350 -30.82 7.29 -0.77
CA ILE A 350 -31.68 8.30 -1.40
C ILE A 350 -30.80 9.34 -2.06
N LYS A 351 -31.05 9.61 -3.34
CA LYS A 351 -30.36 10.62 -4.14
C LYS A 351 -31.28 11.81 -4.36
N ILE A 352 -30.80 12.99 -3.99
CA ILE A 352 -31.51 14.25 -4.12
C ILE A 352 -30.68 15.15 -5.04
N ARG A 353 -31.30 15.64 -6.12
CA ARG A 353 -30.65 16.62 -7.00
C ARG A 353 -30.53 17.96 -6.29
N ASN A 354 -29.34 18.57 -6.33
CA ASN A 354 -29.09 19.87 -5.75
C ASN A 354 -28.23 20.70 -6.70
N LYS A 355 -28.85 21.63 -7.43
CA LYS A 355 -28.17 22.40 -8.50
C LYS A 355 -27.42 21.48 -9.47
N ASN A 356 -26.09 21.54 -9.49
CA ASN A 356 -25.21 20.80 -10.39
C ASN A 356 -24.63 19.51 -9.78
N HIS A 357 -24.95 19.22 -8.51
CA HIS A 357 -24.45 18.08 -7.76
C HIS A 357 -25.59 17.29 -7.10
N PHE A 358 -25.24 16.20 -6.45
CA PHE A 358 -26.18 15.33 -5.76
C PHE A 358 -25.90 15.26 -4.25
N ILE A 359 -26.98 15.17 -3.49
CA ILE A 359 -26.94 14.81 -2.07
C ILE A 359 -27.41 13.36 -1.96
N TYR A 360 -26.59 12.53 -1.36
CA TYR A 360 -26.89 11.14 -1.06
C TYR A 360 -27.16 10.99 0.43
N VAL A 361 -28.29 10.40 0.80
CA VAL A 361 -28.60 10.02 2.18
C VAL A 361 -28.44 8.51 2.30
N LEU A 362 -27.50 8.07 3.13
CA LEU A 362 -27.22 6.67 3.41
C LEU A 362 -27.56 6.39 4.88
N ALA A 363 -28.73 5.81 5.12
CA ALA A 363 -29.20 5.64 6.49
C ALA A 363 -30.17 4.48 6.62
N GLY A 364 -30.09 3.77 7.74
CA GLY A 364 -31.07 2.77 8.14
C GLY A 364 -31.70 3.09 9.48
N SER A 365 -32.66 2.24 9.85
CA SER A 365 -33.29 2.30 11.18
C SER A 365 -32.36 1.87 12.31
N ASP A 366 -31.30 1.12 11.97
CA ASP A 366 -30.26 0.69 12.88
C ASP A 366 -28.87 0.75 12.21
N ARG A 367 -27.83 0.49 13.01
CA ARG A 367 -26.42 0.53 12.58
C ARG A 367 -26.12 -0.39 11.39
N TRP A 368 -26.85 -1.51 11.28
CA TRP A 368 -26.62 -2.52 10.25
C TRP A 368 -27.34 -2.13 8.96
N GLY A 369 -28.52 -1.53 9.07
CA GLY A 369 -29.21 -0.89 7.96
C GLY A 369 -28.39 0.22 7.32
N THR A 370 -27.80 1.12 8.12
CA THR A 370 -26.87 2.14 7.59
C THR A 370 -25.65 1.50 6.92
N LYS A 371 -25.05 0.47 7.54
CA LYS A 371 -23.92 -0.26 6.96
C LYS A 371 -24.29 -0.93 5.62
N ALA A 372 -25.48 -1.51 5.52
CA ALA A 372 -26.00 -2.10 4.29
C ALA A 372 -26.13 -1.06 3.17
N ALA A 373 -26.62 0.14 3.50
CA ALA A 373 -26.75 1.24 2.55
C ALA A 373 -25.37 1.68 2.02
N ILE A 374 -24.38 1.80 2.90
CA ILE A 374 -23.00 2.15 2.51
C ILE A 374 -22.37 1.10 1.61
N GLU A 375 -22.42 -0.18 1.99
CA GLU A 375 -21.84 -1.26 1.18
C GLU A 375 -22.55 -1.40 -0.17
N ALA A 376 -23.87 -1.22 -0.19
CA ALA A 376 -24.62 -1.23 -1.44
C ALA A 376 -24.28 -0.02 -2.33
N PHE A 377 -24.12 1.17 -1.74
CA PHE A 377 -23.74 2.39 -2.44
C PHE A 377 -22.40 2.22 -3.17
N LEU A 378 -21.43 1.57 -2.52
CA LEU A 378 -20.10 1.37 -3.08
C LEU A 378 -20.04 0.28 -4.16
N ASN A 379 -20.89 -0.75 -4.08
CA ASN A 379 -20.70 -1.97 -4.86
C ASN A 379 -21.77 -2.23 -5.93
N ARG A 380 -22.99 -1.72 -5.77
CA ARG A 380 -24.15 -2.11 -6.60
C ARG A 380 -25.20 -1.02 -6.84
N TYR A 381 -24.90 0.22 -6.45
CA TYR A 381 -25.82 1.33 -6.68
C TYR A 381 -25.61 1.87 -8.10
N HIS A 382 -26.70 2.04 -8.85
CA HIS A 382 -26.66 2.38 -10.27
C HIS A 382 -27.26 3.76 -10.57
N GLY A 383 -27.47 4.58 -9.53
CA GLY A 383 -27.89 5.97 -9.67
C GLY A 383 -29.39 6.19 -9.50
N GLU A 384 -30.13 5.20 -8.99
CA GLU A 384 -31.56 5.26 -8.68
C GLU A 384 -31.86 6.37 -7.65
N ASP A 385 -33.00 7.05 -7.79
CA ASP A 385 -33.38 8.12 -6.85
C ASP A 385 -33.58 7.58 -5.42
N LYS A 386 -34.02 6.32 -5.31
CA LYS A 386 -34.19 5.62 -4.04
C LYS A 386 -33.93 4.14 -4.22
N LEU A 387 -33.15 3.55 -3.31
CA LEU A 387 -32.93 2.12 -3.22
C LEU A 387 -33.10 1.66 -1.77
N LEU A 388 -33.96 0.67 -1.56
CA LEU A 388 -34.08 -0.05 -0.29
C LEU A 388 -33.12 -1.23 -0.29
N VAL A 389 -32.35 -1.39 0.78
CA VAL A 389 -31.40 -2.48 0.93
C VAL A 389 -31.56 -3.17 2.27
N ASN A 390 -31.18 -4.44 2.33
CA ASN A 390 -31.20 -5.26 3.54
C ASN A 390 -29.77 -5.68 3.89
N TRP A 391 -29.43 -5.63 5.18
CA TRP A 391 -28.24 -6.26 5.73
C TRP A 391 -28.43 -7.77 5.70
N LYS A 392 -27.55 -8.48 4.98
CA LYS A 392 -27.48 -9.94 5.07
C LYS A 392 -26.65 -10.27 6.31
N LYS A 393 -27.25 -10.95 7.29
CA LYS A 393 -26.45 -11.65 8.30
C LYS A 393 -25.76 -12.81 7.59
N GLU A 394 -24.45 -12.74 7.50
CA GLU A 394 -23.62 -13.93 7.28
C GLU A 394 -23.64 -14.80 8.53
#